data_AF-A0A3D1WVV7-F1
#
_entry.id   AF-A0A3D1WVV7-F1
#
_cell.length_a   1.000
_cell.length_b   1.000
_cell.length_c   1.000
_cell.angle_alpha   90.00
_cell.angle_beta   90.00
_cell.angle_gamma   90.00
#
_symmetry.space_group_name_H-M   'P 1'
#
loop_
_entity.id
_entity.type
_entity.pdbx_description
1 polymer ?
#
loop_
_entity_poly.entity_id
_entity_poly.type
_entity_poly.pdbx_seq_one_letter_code
_entity_poly.pdbx_strand_id
1 'polypeptide(L)'
;MEEEDFLVLAAKKVYSDMGLDPLVRTYQFCTDGSESAGNRHIPTIGIGPGKVGQAHVVDEYVEIQQILLVAEIYGRLAAEYWNPSSKGS
;
A
#
# COMPACT_ATOMS: atom_id res chain seq x y z
N MET A 1 5.65 7.30 -10.13
CA MET A 1 5.05 6.03 -10.57
C MET A 1 3.71 6.39 -11.14
N GLU A 2 3.45 5.94 -12.36
CA GLU A 2 2.20 6.25 -13.06
C GLU A 2 1.02 5.58 -12.35
N GLU A 3 -0.16 6.20 -12.38
CA GLU A 3 -1.36 5.65 -11.73
C GLU A 3 -1.84 4.34 -12.38
N GLU A 4 -1.35 4.07 -13.58
CA GLU A 4 -1.61 2.90 -14.42
C GLU A 4 -0.58 1.78 -14.22
N ASP A 5 0.41 1.94 -13.33
CA ASP A 5 1.32 0.85 -12.98
C ASP A 5 0.52 -0.35 -12.44
N PHE A 6 0.87 -1.55 -12.90
CA PHE A 6 0.18 -2.78 -12.52
C PHE A 6 0.06 -2.97 -11.00
N LEU A 7 1.09 -2.58 -10.23
CA LEU A 7 1.06 -2.63 -8.77
C LEU A 7 -0.01 -1.69 -8.19
N VAL A 8 -0.16 -0.49 -8.76
CA VAL A 8 -1.18 0.49 -8.36
C VAL A 8 -2.58 0.00 -8.71
N LEU A 9 -2.76 -0.55 -9.91
CA LEU A 9 -4.04 -1.09 -10.37
C LEU A 9 -4.49 -2.29 -9.52
N ALA A 10 -3.57 -3.22 -9.20
CA ALA A 10 -3.85 -4.34 -8.31
C ALA A 10 -4.28 -3.86 -6.92
N ALA A 11 -3.60 -2.86 -6.36
CA ALA A 11 -3.98 -2.26 -5.09
C ALA A 11 -5.36 -1.59 -5.17
N LYS A 12 -5.63 -0.74 -6.17
CA LYS A 12 -6.94 -0.10 -6.37
C LYS A 12 -8.07 -1.12 -6.44
N LYS A 13 -7.87 -2.23 -7.17
CA LYS A 13 -8.83 -3.33 -7.27
C LYS A 13 -9.09 -3.99 -5.92
N VAL A 14 -8.05 -4.34 -5.16
CA VAL A 14 -8.20 -4.96 -3.83
C VAL A 14 -9.01 -4.09 -2.89
N TYR A 15 -8.73 -2.78 -2.85
CA TYR A 15 -9.50 -1.87 -2.02
C TYR A 15 -10.95 -1.76 -2.50
N SER A 16 -11.18 -1.65 -3.81
CA SER A 16 -12.53 -1.62 -4.40
C SER A 16 -13.34 -2.90 -4.06
N ASP A 17 -12.72 -4.08 -4.17
CA ASP A 17 -13.35 -5.37 -3.84
C ASP A 17 -13.70 -5.49 -2.34
N MET A 18 -13.03 -4.71 -1.49
CA MET A 18 -13.31 -4.59 -0.06
C MET A 18 -14.33 -3.49 0.27
N GLY A 19 -14.84 -2.76 -0.74
CA GLY A 19 -15.72 -1.60 -0.55
C GLY A 19 -15.03 -0.39 0.08
N LEU A 20 -13.71 -0.30 -0.07
CA LEU A 20 -12.88 0.79 0.46
C LEU A 20 -12.49 1.75 -0.66
N ASP A 21 -12.44 3.04 -0.34
CA ASP A 21 -11.95 4.08 -1.24
C ASP A 21 -10.61 4.63 -0.73
N PRO A 22 -9.45 4.13 -1.24
CA PRO A 22 -8.15 4.53 -0.75
C PRO A 22 -7.76 5.88 -1.32
N LEU A 23 -7.30 6.78 -0.45
CA LEU A 23 -6.65 8.00 -0.87
C LEU A 23 -5.21 7.70 -1.33
N VAL A 24 -4.96 7.71 -2.63
CA VAL A 24 -3.61 7.56 -3.19
C VAL A 24 -2.81 8.85 -2.94
N ARG A 25 -1.70 8.75 -2.20
CA ARG A 25 -0.80 9.87 -1.93
C ARG A 25 0.65 9.44 -1.97
N THR A 26 1.55 10.41 -2.04
CA THR A 26 2.98 10.23 -1.83
C THR A 26 3.36 10.47 -0.37
N TYR A 27 4.27 9.66 0.15
CA TYR A 27 4.90 9.94 1.45
C TYR A 27 5.72 11.23 1.36
N GLN A 28 5.49 12.16 2.28
CA GLN A 28 6.16 13.46 2.33
C GLN A 28 7.42 13.44 3.23
N PHE A 29 7.93 12.26 3.54
CA PHE A 29 9.07 12.02 4.41
C PHE A 29 9.88 10.83 3.88
N CYS A 30 11.12 10.69 4.34
CA CYS A 30 11.97 9.60 3.89
C CYS A 30 11.44 8.25 4.40
N THR A 31 11.26 7.34 3.45
CA THR A 31 11.05 5.91 3.68
C THR A 31 12.05 5.14 2.82
N ASP A 32 12.12 3.82 2.97
CA ASP A 32 12.88 2.96 2.06
C ASP A 32 12.38 3.07 0.60
N GLY A 33 11.16 3.59 0.41
CA GLY A 33 10.62 3.94 -0.91
C GLY A 33 11.47 4.96 -1.68
N SER A 34 12.20 5.84 -0.99
CA SER A 34 13.13 6.78 -1.65
C SER A 34 14.28 6.05 -2.34
N GLU A 35 14.78 4.97 -1.74
CA GLU A 35 15.81 4.13 -2.34
C GLU A 35 15.21 3.19 -3.39
N SER A 36 14.14 2.46 -3.06
CA SER A 36 13.56 1.46 -3.96
C SER A 36 12.91 2.09 -5.19
N ALA A 37 12.00 3.05 -5.02
CA ALA A 37 11.32 3.70 -6.13
C ALA A 37 12.14 4.83 -6.73
N GLY A 38 12.82 5.63 -5.91
CA GLY A 38 13.57 6.80 -6.37
C GLY A 38 14.88 6.45 -7.06
N ASN A 39 15.77 5.72 -6.38
CA ASN A 39 17.10 5.42 -6.90
C ASN A 39 17.14 4.17 -7.79
N ARG A 40 16.41 3.12 -7.39
CA ARG A 40 16.44 1.81 -8.07
C ARG A 40 15.32 1.61 -9.08
N HIS A 41 14.35 2.52 -9.14
CA HIS A 41 13.20 2.45 -10.07
C HIS A 41 12.40 1.15 -9.94
N ILE A 42 12.34 0.56 -8.73
CA ILE A 42 11.52 -0.61 -8.42
C ILE A 42 10.11 -0.10 -8.04
N PRO A 43 9.04 -0.54 -8.72
CA PRO A 43 7.67 -0.19 -8.35
C PRO A 43 7.41 -0.46 -6.87
N THR A 44 7.02 0.58 -6.13
CA THR A 44 6.86 0.53 -4.68
C THR A 44 5.61 1.27 -4.27
N ILE A 45 4.77 0.63 -3.47
CA ILE A 45 3.67 1.26 -2.71
C ILE A 45 3.91 1.06 -1.23
N GLY A 46 3.42 1.97 -0.39
CA GLY A 46 3.38 1.77 1.05
C GLY A 46 1.94 1.68 1.53
N ILE A 47 1.69 0.71 2.40
CA ILE A 47 0.41 0.46 3.06
C ILE A 47 0.74 0.18 4.52
N GLY A 48 0.02 0.77 5.46
CA GLY A 48 0.30 0.57 6.88
C GLY A 48 -0.86 1.00 7.76
N PRO A 49 -0.98 0.41 8.96
CA PRO A 49 -2.00 0.83 9.92
C PRO A 49 -1.55 2.10 10.64
N GLY A 50 -2.49 2.77 11.31
CA GLY A 50 -2.18 3.98 12.07
C GLY A 50 -2.10 5.25 11.22
N LYS A 51 -1.87 6.36 11.91
CA LYS A 51 -1.68 7.69 11.31
C LYS A 51 -0.20 8.04 11.40
N VAL A 52 0.36 8.59 10.33
CA VAL A 52 1.77 9.02 10.29
C VAL A 52 2.14 9.92 11.47
N GLY A 53 1.25 10.84 11.88
CA GLY A 53 1.51 11.75 13.01
C GLY A 53 1.49 11.09 14.40
N GLN A 54 1.19 9.79 14.51
CA GLN A 54 1.34 9.01 15.75
C GLN A 54 2.68 8.29 15.84
N ALA A 55 3.46 8.26 14.76
CA ALA A 55 4.81 7.71 14.82
C ALA A 55 5.72 8.61 15.66
N HIS A 56 6.58 8.01 16.48
CA HIS A 56 7.61 8.70 17.27
C HIS A 56 7.08 9.69 18.32
N VAL A 57 5.87 9.47 18.83
CA VAL A 57 5.33 10.20 19.99
C VAL A 57 5.43 9.34 21.25
N VAL A 58 5.36 9.95 22.45
CA VAL A 58 5.49 9.23 23.73
C VAL A 58 4.45 8.11 23.86
N ASP A 59 3.20 8.43 23.53
CA ASP A 59 2.08 7.50 23.58
C ASP A 59 1.73 7.00 22.16
N GLU A 60 2.72 6.46 21.44
CA GLU A 60 2.50 5.86 20.12
C GLU A 60 1.55 4.64 20.22
N TYR A 61 0.49 4.63 19.41
CA TYR A 61 -0.49 3.56 19.39
C TYR A 61 -1.07 3.33 17.98
N VAL A 62 -1.71 2.17 17.81
CA VAL A 62 -2.45 1.81 16.60
C VAL A 62 -3.65 0.95 16.97
N GLU A 63 -4.76 1.11 16.24
CA GLU A 63 -5.97 0.32 16.46
C GLU A 63 -5.78 -1.11 15.97
N ILE A 64 -6.20 -2.10 16.77
CA ILE A 64 -6.09 -3.53 16.41
C ILE A 64 -6.83 -3.81 15.10
N GLN A 65 -7.99 -3.20 14.90
CA GLN A 65 -8.79 -3.34 13.69
C GLN A 65 -8.03 -2.85 12.45
N GLN A 66 -7.17 -1.82 12.58
CA GLN A 66 -6.35 -1.36 11.47
C GLN A 66 -5.24 -2.36 11.14
N ILE A 67 -4.63 -2.98 12.16
CA ILE A 67 -3.64 -4.05 11.94
C ILE A 67 -4.28 -5.21 11.18
N LEU A 68 -5.45 -5.68 11.63
CA LEU A 68 -6.15 -6.80 10.99
C LEU A 68 -6.54 -6.46 9.54
N LEU A 69 -7.04 -5.25 9.31
CA LEU A 69 -7.39 -4.76 7.97
C LEU A 69 -6.17 -4.75 7.04
N VAL A 70 -5.03 -4.22 7.50
CA VAL A 70 -3.82 -4.15 6.68
C VAL A 70 -3.24 -5.54 6.41
N ALA A 71 -3.30 -6.46 7.38
CA ALA A 71 -2.91 -7.84 7.16
C ALA A 71 -3.77 -8.53 6.08
N GLU A 72 -5.08 -8.29 6.07
CA GLU A 72 -5.98 -8.77 5.02
C GLU A 72 -5.64 -8.15 3.65
N ILE A 73 -5.38 -6.84 3.61
CA ILE A 73 -4.96 -6.14 2.37
C ILE A 73 -3.67 -6.75 1.82
N TYR A 74 -2.66 -7.02 2.66
CA TYR A 74 -1.43 -7.66 2.21
C TYR A 74 -1.67 -9.03 1.58
N GLY A 75 -2.50 -9.87 2.22
CA GLY A 75 -2.86 -11.19 1.69
C GLY A 75 -3.58 -11.11 0.34
N ARG A 76 -4.57 -10.23 0.22
CA ARG A 76 -5.34 -10.04 -1.02
C ARG A 76 -4.49 -9.44 -2.13
N LEU A 77 -3.63 -8.46 -1.82
CA LEU A 77 -2.72 -7.86 -2.79
C LEU A 77 -1.71 -8.87 -3.33
N ALA A 78 -1.12 -9.71 -2.48
CA ALA A 78 -0.21 -10.76 -2.91
C ALA A 78 -0.91 -11.74 -3.87
N ALA A 79 -2.16 -12.12 -3.57
CA ALA A 79 -2.96 -13.00 -4.43
C ALA A 79 -3.34 -12.33 -5.76
N GLU A 80 -3.79 -11.08 -5.74
CA GLU A 80 -4.16 -10.31 -6.93
C GLU A 80 -2.96 -10.05 -7.83
N TYR A 81 -1.83 -9.67 -7.25
CA TYR A 81 -0.59 -9.40 -7.99
C TYR A 81 0.04 -10.67 -8.56
N TRP A 82 -0.19 -11.84 -7.95
CA TRP A 82 0.26 -13.12 -8.47
C TRP A 82 -0.64 -13.68 -9.57
N ASN A 83 -1.90 -13.25 -9.64
CA ASN A 83 -2.89 -13.80 -10.57
C ASN A 83 -2.40 -13.67 -12.04
N PRO A 84 -2.26 -14.77 -12.80
CA PRO A 84 -1.81 -14.70 -14.19
C PRO A 84 -2.76 -13.89 -15.09
N SER A 85 -4.05 -13.88 -14.77
CA SER A 85 -5.08 -13.16 -15.53
C SER A 85 -5.04 -11.65 -15.32
N SER A 86 -4.39 -11.16 -14.27
CA SER A 86 -4.21 -9.72 -14.04
C SER A 86 -2.98 -9.18 -14.79
N LYS A 87 -2.04 -10.05 -15.20
CA LYS A 87 -0.79 -9.67 -15.90
C LYS A 87 -0.88 -9.60 -17.44
N GLY A 88 -2.08 -9.53 -18.04
CA GLY A 88 -2.20 -9.51 -19.50
C GLY A 88 -3.47 -8.88 -20.06
N SER A 89 -3.30 -7.68 -20.64
CA SER A 89 -3.55 -7.39 -22.06
C SER A 89 -2.42 -6.52 -22.59
#